data_AF-A0A845WQQ2-F1
#
_entry.id   AF-A0A845WQQ2-F1
#
_cell.length_a   1.000
_cell.length_b   1.000
_cell.length_c   1.000
_cell.angle_alpha   90.00
_cell.angle_beta   90.00
_cell.angle_gamma   90.00
#
_symmetry.space_group_name_H-M   'P 1'
#
loop_
_entity.id
_entity.type
_entity.pdbx_description
1 polymer ?
#
loop_
_entity_poly.entity_id
_entity_poly.type
_entity_poly.pdbx_seq_one_letter_code
_entity_poly.pdbx_strand_id
1 'polypeptide(L)' 'MSHRPSLYPWVLVRLLPPMPPVVFARFRNCCDAKGYSQTMKQLLPDAKFLIVLDITLPMEPEE' A
#
# COMPACT_ATOMS: atom_id res chain seq x y z
N MET A 1 18.64 15.75 7.28
CA MET A 1 17.50 15.09 7.94
C MET A 1 17.58 13.61 7.60
N SER A 2 17.57 12.73 8.60
CA SER A 2 17.83 11.30 8.39
C SER A 2 16.61 10.65 7.72
N HIS A 3 16.62 10.62 6.40
CA HIS A 3 15.55 10.05 5.59
C HIS A 3 15.67 8.53 5.58
N ARG A 4 15.04 7.88 6.56
CA ARG A 4 14.93 6.42 6.59
C ARG A 4 13.91 5.99 5.53
N PRO A 5 14.22 5.04 4.63
CA PRO A 5 13.20 4.46 3.78
C PRO A 5 12.10 3.84 4.67
N SER A 6 10.84 4.21 4.42
CA SER A 6 9.68 3.54 5.00
C SER A 6 9.84 2.04 4.83
N LEU A 7 9.90 1.34 5.97
CA LEU A 7 10.03 -0.11 6.04
C LEU A 7 8.82 -0.84 5.43
N TYR A 8 7.79 -0.10 5.00
CA TYR A 8 6.53 -0.61 4.47
C TYR A 8 6.15 0.11 3.16
N PRO A 9 6.87 -0.18 2.05
CA PRO A 9 6.66 0.47 0.75
C PRO A 9 5.40 0.01 0.02
N TRP A 10 4.84 -1.15 0.37
CA TRP A 10 3.67 -1.70 -0.31
C TRP A 10 2.41 -1.22 0.38
N VAL A 11 1.57 -0.46 -0.33
CA VAL A 11 0.38 0.18 0.21
C VAL A 11 -0.86 -0.46 -0.39
N LEU A 12 -1.76 -0.92 0.47
CA LEU A 12 -3.09 -1.32 0.07
C LEU A 12 -4.04 -0.12 0.23
N VAL A 13 -4.65 0.29 -0.87
CA VAL A 13 -5.56 1.43 -0.95
C VAL A 13 -6.97 0.92 -1.19
N ARG A 14 -7.94 1.42 -0.43
CA ARG A 14 -9.36 1.16 -0.66
C ARG A 14 -9.97 2.28 -1.50
N LEU A 15 -10.64 1.89 -2.58
CA LEU A 15 -11.41 2.81 -3.41
C LEU A 15 -12.82 2.93 -2.85
N LEU A 16 -13.29 4.16 -2.68
CA LEU A 16 -14.60 4.48 -2.13
C LEU A 16 -15.34 5.49 -3.01
N PRO A 17 -15.73 5.18 -4.25
CA PRO A 17 -16.47 6.15 -5.07
C PRO A 17 -17.76 6.59 -4.34
N PRO A 18 -18.08 7.89 -4.25
CA PRO A 18 -17.46 9.07 -4.90
C PRO A 18 -16.33 9.75 -4.11
N MET A 19 -15.95 9.20 -2.96
CA MET A 19 -14.94 9.75 -2.05
C MET A 19 -13.51 9.46 -2.53
N PRO A 20 -12.53 10.28 -2.10
CA PRO A 20 -11.12 10.00 -2.33
C PRO A 20 -10.72 8.60 -1.80
N PRO A 21 -9.77 7.93 -2.48
CA PRO A 21 -9.23 6.67 -2.01
C PRO A 21 -8.46 6.84 -0.70
N VAL A 22 -8.50 5.81 0.15
CA VAL A 22 -7.86 5.85 1.48
C VAL A 22 -6.82 4.75 1.63
N VAL A 23 -5.70 5.07 2.28
CA VAL A 23 -4.70 4.07 2.68
C VAL A 23 -5.33 3.15 3.71
N PHE A 24 -5.44 1.87 3.37
CA PHE A 24 -6.04 0.86 4.22
C PHE A 24 -5.00 0.15 5.08
N ALA A 25 -3.85 -0.21 4.49
CA ALA A 25 -2.76 -0.88 5.18
C ALA A 25 -1.42 -0.69 4.45
N ARG A 26 -0.30 -0.88 5.15
CA ARG A 26 1.06 -0.87 4.58
C ARG A 26 1.79 -2.16 4.94
N PHE A 27 2.62 -2.63 4.02
CA PHE A 27 3.31 -3.92 4.09
C PHE A 27 4.77 -3.77 3.69
N ARG A 28 5.62 -4.59 4.31
CA ARG A 28 7.06 -4.60 4.04
C ARG A 28 7.37 -5.21 2.67
N ASN A 29 6.58 -6.18 2.23
CA ASN A 29 6.75 -6.86 0.95
C ASN A 29 5.41 -6.99 0.20
N CYS A 30 5.49 -7.25 -1.10
CA CYS A 30 4.33 -7.36 -1.99
C CYS A 30 3.48 -8.60 -1.69
N CYS A 31 4.12 -9.69 -1.25
CA CYS A 31 3.44 -10.96 -1.00
C CYS A 31 2.42 -10.84 0.12
N ASP A 32 2.80 -10.20 1.24
CA ASP A 32 1.89 -9.93 2.36
C ASP A 32 0.72 -9.05 1.93
N ALA A 33 0.99 -8.00 1.15
CA ALA A 33 -0.04 -7.12 0.62
C ALA A 33 -1.04 -7.88 -0.28
N LYS A 34 -0.55 -8.78 -1.14
CA LYS A 34 -1.39 -9.63 -2.01
C LYS A 34 -2.21 -10.64 -1.20
N GLY A 35 -1.60 -11.32 -0.23
CA GLY A 35 -2.28 -12.26 0.64
C GLY A 35 -3.42 -11.58 1.40
N TYR A 36 -3.13 -10.43 1.99
CA TYR A 36 -4.14 -9.62 2.70
C TYR A 36 -5.24 -9.12 1.77
N SER A 37 -4.90 -8.64 0.57
CA SER A 37 -5.89 -8.24 -0.45
C SER A 37 -6.83 -9.37 -0.83
N GLN A 38 -6.32 -10.60 -0.96
CA GLN A 38 -7.13 -11.77 -1.28
C GLN A 38 -8.12 -12.10 -0.17
N THR A 39 -7.69 -12.08 1.10
CA THR A 39 -8.60 -12.22 2.25
C THR A 39 -9.65 -11.12 2.26
N MET A 40 -9.26 -9.89 1.90
CA MET A 40 -10.20 -8.76 1.88
C MET A 40 -11.25 -8.86 0.79
N LYS A 41 -10.93 -9.42 -0.37
CA LYS A 41 -11.93 -9.72 -1.41
C LYS A 41 -13.00 -10.72 -0.94
N GLN A 42 -12.64 -11.65 -0.06
CA GLN A 42 -13.60 -12.62 0.49
C GLN A 42 -14.49 -11.98 1.56
N LEU A 43 -13.92 -11.12 2.41
CA LEU A 43 -14.66 -10.47 3.50
C LEU A 43 -15.51 -9.28 3.02
N LEU A 44 -15.05 -8.56 1.99
CA LEU A 44 -15.66 -7.36 1.46
C LEU A 44 -15.70 -7.44 -0.08
N PRO A 45 -16.57 -8.28 -0.66
CA PRO A 45 -16.59 -8.53 -2.11
C PRO A 45 -16.89 -7.27 -2.93
N ASP A 46 -17.69 -6.35 -2.40
CA ASP A 46 -18.02 -5.08 -3.05
C ASP A 46 -16.92 -4.01 -2.91
N ALA A 47 -15.95 -4.21 -2.00
CA ALA A 47 -14.87 -3.27 -1.80
C ALA A 47 -13.78 -3.46 -2.88
N LYS A 48 -13.38 -2.34 -3.49
CA LYS A 48 -12.29 -2.33 -4.47
C LYS A 48 -10.99 -1.93 -3.79
N PHE A 49 -9.94 -2.72 -4.00
CA PHE A 49 -8.62 -2.47 -3.44
C PHE A 49 -7.57 -2.39 -4.55
N LEU A 50 -6.58 -1.51 -4.35
CA LEU A 50 -5.37 -1.40 -5.18
C LEU A 50 -4.13 -1.60 -4.32
N ILE A 51 -3.16 -2.34 -4.84
CA ILE A 51 -1.82 -2.43 -4.24
C ILE A 51 -0.92 -1.49 -5.03
N VAL A 52 -0.28 -0.55 -4.34
CA VAL A 52 0.61 0.47 -4.91
C VAL A 52 1.98 0.34 -4.26
N LEU A 53 3.03 0.42 -5.06
CA LEU A 53 4.38 0.63 -4.55
C LEU A 53 4.58 2.12 -4.33
N ASP A 54 4.68 2.54 -3.07
CA ASP A 54 4.92 3.94 -2.72
C ASP A 54 6.42 4.24 -2.83
N ILE A 55 6.83 4.74 -4.00
CA ILE A 55 8.20 5.11 -4.34
C ILE A 55 8.57 6.53 -3.92
N THR A 56 7.72 7.25 -3.17
CA THR A 56 8.12 8.54 -2.55
C THR A 56 9.12 8.38 -1.41
N LEU A 57 9.66 7.17 -1.26
CA LEU A 57 10.87 6.86 -0.52
C LEU A 57 12.08 7.55 -1.17
N PRO A 58 12.89 8.30 -0.42
CA PRO A 58 14.02 9.01 -0.99
C PRO A 58 15.05 8.01 -1.53
N MET A 59 15.30 8.12 -2.84
CA MET A 59 16.56 7.74 -3.44
C MET A 59 17.54 8.86 -3.08
N GLU A 60 18.44 8.65 -2.12
CA GLU A 60 19.55 9.59 -1.91
C GLU A 60 20.66 9.27 -2.93
N PRO A 61 21.30 10.28 -3.55
CA PRO A 61 22.46 10.10 -4.42
C PRO A 61 23.67 9.60 -3.62
N GLU A 62 24.54 8.84 -4.29
CA GLU A 62 25.84 8.41 -3.76
C GLU A 62 26.68 9.61 -3.31
N GLU A 63 27.10 9.60 -2.05
CA GLU A 63 28.37 10.20 -1.58
C GLU A 63 29.26 9.09 -0.98
#